data_AF-X0V5H7-F1
#
_entry.id   AF-X0V5H7-F1
#
_cell.length_a   1.000
_cell.length_b   1.000
_cell.length_c   1.000
_cell.angle_alpha   90.00
_cell.angle_beta   90.00
_cell.angle_gamma   90.00
#
_symmetry.space_group_name_H-M   'P 1'
#
loop_
_entity.id
_entity.type
_entity.pdbx_description
1 polymer ?
#
loop_
_entity_poly.entity_id
_entity_poly.type
_entity_poly.pdbx_seq_one_letter_code
_entity_poly.pdbx_strand_id
1 'polypeptide(L)'
;KEEQCLKFNHFETDEEIEIKTPISEELFGNKFCTLLYRYKDETSISSRDLYDVYTISKNIFDNDLFETAIILDSLMRPEPRLYKKDTKTILDNVSIDNQLPNLIRNREIPKDIKPKSQDFISKYISTAKEKYQEIIDTFFDKHDFNPKLLKTYDDLNADIHSHPSILWNLQQLKK
;
A
#
# COMPACT_ATOMS: atom_id res chain seq x y z
N LYS A 1 22.41 0.96 -3.65
CA LYS A 1 21.12 0.88 -4.36
C LYS A 1 21.04 2.10 -5.26
N GLU A 2 20.72 1.91 -6.54
CA GLU A 2 20.51 3.06 -7.44
C GLU A 2 19.33 3.87 -6.92
N GLU A 3 19.51 5.19 -6.87
CA GLU A 3 18.48 6.11 -6.40
C GLU A 3 17.46 6.30 -7.52
N GLN A 4 16.17 6.09 -7.24
CA GLN A 4 15.12 6.41 -8.22
C GLN A 4 14.96 7.93 -8.28
N CYS A 5 15.09 8.50 -9.47
CA CYS A 5 14.92 9.92 -9.71
C CYS A 5 13.76 10.17 -10.69
N LEU A 6 12.97 11.20 -10.41
CA LEU A 6 11.98 11.73 -11.32
C LEU A 6 12.49 13.06 -11.88
N LYS A 7 12.45 13.19 -13.19
CA LYS A 7 12.74 14.44 -13.89
C LYS A 7 11.43 15.12 -14.27
N PHE A 8 11.33 16.41 -14.00
CA PHE A 8 10.22 17.23 -14.49
C PHE A 8 10.71 18.63 -14.80
N ASN A 9 10.02 19.29 -15.73
CA ASN A 9 10.33 20.65 -16.09
C ASN A 9 9.60 21.62 -15.16
N HIS A 10 10.32 22.60 -14.65
CA HIS A 10 9.73 23.71 -13.91
C HIS A 10 8.74 24.47 -14.81
N PHE A 11 7.51 24.69 -14.33
CA PHE A 11 6.40 25.14 -15.15
C PHE A 11 6.57 26.53 -15.79
N GLU A 12 7.44 27.38 -15.24
CA GLU A 12 7.71 28.74 -15.79
C GLU A 12 9.04 28.85 -16.53
N THR A 13 10.06 28.12 -16.07
CA THR A 13 11.44 28.28 -16.56
C THR A 13 11.84 27.17 -17.53
N ASP A 14 11.04 26.11 -17.61
CA ASP A 14 11.32 24.87 -18.36
C ASP A 14 12.65 24.20 -17.95
N GLU A 15 13.19 24.57 -16.78
CA GLU A 15 14.39 23.98 -16.22
C GLU A 15 14.09 22.54 -15.78
N GLU A 16 14.92 21.58 -16.20
CA GLU A 16 14.80 20.18 -15.79
C GLU A 16 15.29 20.04 -14.35
N ILE A 17 14.38 19.73 -13.44
CA ILE A 17 14.67 19.44 -12.05
C ILE A 17 14.62 17.94 -11.84
N GLU A 18 15.69 17.39 -11.28
CA GLU A 18 15.78 15.99 -10.86
C GLU A 18 15.53 15.87 -9.36
N ILE A 19 14.50 15.11 -8.98
CA ILE A 19 14.14 14.85 -7.58
C ILE A 19 14.29 13.37 -7.29
N LYS A 20 14.97 13.05 -6.19
CA LYS A 20 15.00 11.69 -5.63
C LYS A 20 13.61 11.32 -5.13
N THR A 21 13.09 10.21 -5.58
CA THR A 21 11.79 9.69 -5.17
C THR A 21 11.93 8.30 -4.54
N PRO A 22 11.01 7.91 -3.65
CA PRO A 22 10.87 6.50 -3.27
C PRO A 22 10.66 5.63 -4.50
N ILE A 23 10.94 4.34 -4.36
CA ILE A 23 10.64 3.40 -5.43
C ILE A 23 9.13 3.27 -5.64
N SER A 24 8.72 2.98 -6.88
CA SER A 24 7.31 2.91 -7.24
C SER A 24 6.54 1.92 -6.35
N GLU A 25 7.15 0.78 -6.03
CA GLU A 25 6.58 -0.28 -5.20
C GLU A 25 6.29 0.17 -3.77
N GLU A 26 7.14 1.02 -3.19
CA GLU A 26 6.91 1.60 -1.87
C GLU A 26 5.68 2.53 -1.89
N LEU A 27 5.59 3.39 -2.90
CA LEU A 27 4.43 4.26 -3.09
C LEU A 27 3.15 3.45 -3.33
N PHE A 28 3.22 2.41 -4.16
CA PHE A 28 2.10 1.54 -4.46
C PHE A 28 1.64 0.77 -3.21
N GLY A 29 2.58 0.25 -2.43
CA GLY A 29 2.29 -0.48 -1.19
C GLY A 29 1.54 0.39 -0.18
N ASN A 30 1.99 1.64 -0.01
CA ASN A 30 1.30 2.62 0.83
C ASN A 30 -0.13 2.91 0.37
N LYS A 31 -0.35 3.08 -0.94
CA LYS A 31 -1.69 3.30 -1.52
C LYS A 31 -2.61 2.11 -1.32
N PHE A 32 -2.08 0.91 -1.55
CA PHE A 32 -2.79 -0.34 -1.34
C PHE A 32 -3.26 -0.49 0.11
N CYS A 33 -2.36 -0.33 1.07
CA CYS A 33 -2.71 -0.42 2.49
C CYS A 33 -3.61 0.74 2.93
N THR A 34 -3.42 1.95 2.40
CA THR A 34 -4.31 3.08 2.69
C THR A 34 -5.76 2.76 2.36
N LEU A 35 -6.04 2.20 1.18
CA LEU A 35 -7.39 1.76 0.81
C LEU A 35 -7.99 0.78 1.84
N LEU A 36 -7.19 -0.17 2.33
CA LEU A 36 -7.66 -1.25 3.21
C LEU A 36 -7.75 -0.87 4.70
N TYR A 37 -6.99 0.13 5.15
CA TYR A 37 -6.89 0.52 6.57
C TYR A 37 -7.56 1.85 6.89
N ARG A 38 -7.89 2.68 5.89
CA ARG A 38 -8.66 3.91 6.10
C ARG A 38 -10.10 3.65 6.54
N TYR A 39 -10.63 2.44 6.35
CA TYR A 39 -11.99 2.02 6.71
C TYR A 39 -12.29 1.95 8.23
N LYS A 40 -11.40 2.43 9.12
CA LYS A 40 -11.74 2.50 10.55
C LYS A 40 -12.86 3.50 10.85
N ASP A 41 -13.08 4.47 9.97
CA ASP A 41 -14.30 5.28 9.98
C ASP A 41 -15.23 4.75 8.88
N GLU A 42 -16.40 4.23 9.27
CA GLU A 42 -17.47 3.72 8.40
C GLU A 42 -18.00 4.75 7.38
N THR A 43 -17.46 5.97 7.39
CA THR A 43 -18.04 7.14 6.74
C THR A 43 -17.39 7.51 5.42
N SER A 44 -16.20 6.99 5.07
CA SER A 44 -15.54 7.38 3.81
C SER A 44 -14.31 6.52 3.47
N ILE A 45 -14.46 5.63 2.47
CA ILE A 45 -13.32 5.24 1.65
C ILE A 45 -13.31 6.16 0.44
N SER A 46 -12.17 6.81 0.18
CA SER A 46 -12.06 7.77 -0.91
C SER A 46 -12.09 7.04 -2.26
N SER A 47 -12.96 7.52 -3.15
CA SER A 47 -12.99 7.16 -4.57
C SER A 47 -11.62 7.32 -5.25
N ARG A 48 -10.77 8.22 -4.72
CA ARG A 48 -9.37 8.40 -5.12
C ARG A 48 -8.49 7.20 -4.79
N ASP A 49 -8.56 6.65 -3.58
CA ASP A 49 -7.70 5.51 -3.19
C ASP A 49 -8.07 4.27 -4.03
N LEU A 50 -9.36 4.09 -4.32
CA LEU A 50 -9.83 3.05 -5.23
C LEU A 50 -9.26 3.22 -6.63
N TYR A 51 -9.24 4.46 -7.14
CA TYR A 51 -8.68 4.76 -8.45
C TYR A 51 -7.16 4.59 -8.50
N ASP A 52 -6.46 4.96 -7.43
CA ASP A 52 -5.02 4.73 -7.29
C ASP A 52 -4.72 3.22 -7.37
N VAL A 53 -5.44 2.37 -6.61
CA VAL A 53 -5.27 0.91 -6.65
C VAL A 53 -5.64 0.31 -8.00
N TYR A 54 -6.72 0.79 -8.63
CA TYR A 54 -7.06 0.40 -9.99
C TYR A 54 -5.94 0.72 -10.98
N THR A 55 -5.35 1.90 -10.88
CA THR A 55 -4.25 2.33 -11.76
C THR A 55 -3.01 1.48 -11.54
N ILE A 56 -2.66 1.20 -10.27
CA ILE A 56 -1.56 0.30 -9.90
C ILE A 56 -1.77 -1.08 -10.53
N SER A 57 -2.99 -1.62 -10.49
CA SER A 57 -3.31 -2.94 -11.06
C SER A 57 -3.00 -3.10 -12.55
N LYS A 58 -2.82 -2.00 -13.28
CA LYS A 58 -2.50 -1.95 -14.70
C LYS A 58 -1.03 -1.66 -14.99
N ASN A 59 -0.26 -1.24 -14.00
CA ASN A 59 1.15 -0.90 -14.15
C ASN A 59 2.02 -2.15 -14.07
N ILE A 60 3.18 -2.10 -14.71
CA ILE A 60 4.24 -3.08 -14.56
C ILE A 60 5.15 -2.61 -13.42
N PHE A 61 5.43 -3.49 -12.46
CA PHE A 61 6.28 -3.23 -11.30
C PHE A 61 6.87 -4.54 -10.77
N ASP A 62 7.88 -4.46 -9.93
CA ASP A 62 8.48 -5.62 -9.28
C ASP A 62 7.51 -6.21 -8.24
N ASN A 63 7.05 -7.44 -8.48
CA ASN A 63 6.07 -8.07 -7.60
C ASN A 63 6.66 -8.42 -6.24
N ASP A 64 7.94 -8.78 -6.15
CA ASP A 64 8.58 -9.18 -4.88
C ASP A 64 8.82 -7.97 -3.99
N LEU A 65 9.24 -6.84 -4.57
CA LEU A 65 9.37 -5.58 -3.84
C LEU A 65 8.00 -5.02 -3.44
N PHE A 66 6.99 -5.12 -4.31
CA PHE A 66 5.62 -4.70 -3.97
C PHE A 66 5.01 -5.57 -2.86
N GLU A 67 5.19 -6.89 -2.91
CA GLU A 67 4.80 -7.81 -1.82
C GLU A 67 5.46 -7.37 -0.50
N THR A 68 6.76 -7.09 -0.49
CA THR A 68 7.44 -6.63 0.71
C THR A 68 6.93 -5.28 1.21
N ALA A 69 6.67 -4.34 0.29
CA ALA A 69 6.13 -3.02 0.62
C ALA A 69 4.74 -3.10 1.27
N ILE A 70 3.82 -3.93 0.76
CA ILE A 70 2.50 -4.10 1.36
C ILE A 70 2.57 -4.75 2.74
N ILE A 71 3.49 -5.71 2.95
CA ILE A 71 3.65 -6.35 4.25
C ILE A 71 4.17 -5.34 5.25
N LEU A 72 5.27 -4.65 4.94
CA LEU A 72 5.84 -3.63 5.82
C LEU A 72 4.86 -2.51 6.17
N ASP A 73 4.20 -1.90 5.18
CA ASP A 73 3.23 -0.83 5.44
C ASP A 73 2.06 -1.36 6.28
N SER A 74 1.62 -2.61 6.07
CA SER A 74 0.55 -3.21 6.88
C SER A 74 0.91 -3.42 8.36
N LEU A 75 2.17 -3.75 8.68
CA LEU A 75 2.65 -3.85 10.07
C LEU A 75 2.69 -2.47 10.76
N MET A 76 2.80 -1.40 9.97
CA MET A 76 2.69 -0.02 10.43
C MET A 76 1.23 0.44 10.61
N ARG A 77 0.24 -0.40 10.27
CA ARG A 77 -1.18 -0.10 10.52
C ARG A 77 -1.70 -0.83 11.76
N PRO A 78 -2.76 -0.31 12.42
CA PRO A 78 -3.46 -1.03 13.46
C PRO A 78 -4.13 -2.31 12.92
N GLU A 79 -4.37 -3.30 13.79
CA GLU A 79 -5.22 -4.47 13.49
C GLU A 79 -6.56 -4.04 12.81
N PRO A 80 -7.15 -4.87 11.92
CA PRO A 80 -6.82 -6.28 11.71
C PRO A 80 -5.61 -6.53 10.78
N ARG A 81 -4.93 -7.67 10.94
CA ARG A 81 -3.93 -8.22 10.02
C ARG A 81 -4.36 -8.10 8.56
N LEU A 82 -3.41 -7.87 7.67
CA LEU A 82 -3.68 -7.66 6.25
C LEU A 82 -4.55 -8.77 5.66
N TYR A 83 -4.19 -10.03 5.85
CA TYR A 83 -4.92 -11.16 5.29
C TYR A 83 -6.29 -11.42 5.94
N LYS A 84 -6.63 -10.73 7.04
CA LYS A 84 -7.94 -10.81 7.72
C LYS A 84 -8.88 -9.66 7.32
N LYS A 85 -8.46 -8.76 6.45
CA LYS A 85 -9.29 -7.64 5.97
C LYS A 85 -10.46 -8.14 5.13
N ASP A 86 -11.66 -7.66 5.44
CA ASP A 86 -12.84 -7.88 4.61
C ASP A 86 -12.84 -6.93 3.41
N THR A 87 -12.12 -7.34 2.36
CA THR A 87 -11.93 -6.53 1.15
C THR A 87 -13.25 -6.24 0.44
N LYS A 88 -14.19 -7.19 0.50
CA LYS A 88 -15.47 -7.07 -0.20
C LYS A 88 -16.29 -5.96 0.45
N THR A 89 -16.46 -6.01 1.77
CA THR A 89 -17.17 -4.96 2.51
C THR A 89 -16.49 -3.60 2.32
N ILE A 90 -15.16 -3.53 2.31
CA ILE A 90 -14.42 -2.31 2.01
C ILE A 90 -14.81 -1.76 0.62
N LEU A 91 -14.71 -2.57 -0.44
CA LEU A 91 -14.99 -2.10 -1.80
C LEU A 91 -16.47 -1.78 -2.07
N ASP A 92 -17.39 -2.53 -1.47
CA ASP A 92 -18.83 -2.30 -1.59
C ASP A 92 -19.20 -0.93 -1.01
N ASN A 93 -18.57 -0.53 0.10
CA ASN A 93 -18.81 0.76 0.76
C ASN A 93 -18.10 1.96 0.13
N VAL A 94 -17.23 1.76 -0.87
CA VAL A 94 -16.64 2.90 -1.61
C VAL A 94 -17.73 3.58 -2.42
N SER A 95 -18.10 4.80 -2.04
CA SER A 95 -18.91 5.69 -2.85
C SER A 95 -18.03 6.33 -3.93
N ILE A 96 -18.43 6.18 -5.19
CA ILE A 96 -17.82 6.93 -6.28
C ILE A 96 -18.48 8.32 -6.28
N ASP A 97 -17.87 9.24 -5.54
CA ASP A 97 -18.35 10.60 -5.36
C ASP A 97 -17.83 11.58 -6.44
N ASN A 98 -18.28 12.83 -6.36
CA ASN A 98 -17.89 13.89 -7.30
C ASN A 98 -16.39 14.27 -7.24
N GLN A 99 -15.62 13.74 -6.27
CA GLN A 99 -14.18 13.99 -6.21
C GLN A 99 -13.44 13.23 -7.32
N LEU A 100 -13.91 12.04 -7.68
CA LEU A 100 -13.26 11.23 -8.71
C LEU A 100 -13.34 11.86 -10.11
N PRO A 101 -14.50 12.34 -10.62
CA PRO A 101 -14.58 13.09 -11.87
C PRO A 101 -13.58 14.25 -11.94
N ASN A 102 -13.46 15.04 -10.88
CA ASN A 102 -12.50 16.15 -10.83
C ASN A 102 -11.06 15.65 -10.93
N LEU A 103 -10.72 14.57 -10.24
CA LEU A 103 -9.39 13.94 -10.29
C LEU A 103 -9.04 13.47 -11.71
N ILE A 104 -9.98 12.83 -12.40
CA ILE A 104 -9.76 12.29 -13.76
C ILE A 104 -10.03 13.32 -14.85
N ARG A 105 -10.16 14.61 -14.50
CA ARG A 105 -10.42 15.73 -15.43
C ARG A 105 -11.67 15.52 -16.27
N ASN A 106 -12.76 15.08 -15.64
CA ASN A 106 -14.07 14.79 -16.24
C ASN A 106 -14.05 13.72 -17.34
N ARG A 107 -13.04 12.84 -17.36
CA ARG A 107 -13.06 11.61 -18.18
C ARG A 107 -14.10 10.63 -17.66
N GLU A 108 -14.48 9.65 -18.49
CA GLU A 108 -15.39 8.58 -18.06
C GLU A 108 -14.72 7.74 -16.96
N ILE A 109 -15.46 7.49 -15.87
CA ILE A 109 -15.02 6.59 -14.80
C ILE A 109 -15.08 5.16 -15.34
N PRO A 110 -13.97 4.39 -15.28
CA PRO A 110 -13.98 3.02 -15.76
C PRO A 110 -15.01 2.17 -15.03
N LYS A 111 -15.91 1.52 -15.78
CA LYS A 111 -16.98 0.66 -15.22
C LYS A 111 -16.41 -0.57 -14.50
N ASP A 112 -15.18 -0.95 -14.83
CA ASP A 112 -14.48 -2.10 -14.27
C ASP A 112 -13.60 -1.73 -13.05
N ILE A 113 -13.66 -0.50 -12.55
CA ILE A 113 -12.80 -0.03 -11.44
C ILE A 113 -12.90 -0.91 -10.19
N LYS A 114 -14.13 -1.23 -9.76
CA LYS A 114 -14.37 -2.12 -8.60
C LYS A 114 -13.94 -3.56 -8.85
N PRO A 115 -14.39 -4.26 -9.92
CA PRO A 115 -14.00 -5.66 -10.12
C PRO A 115 -12.49 -5.84 -10.33
N LYS A 116 -11.83 -4.96 -11.10
CA LYS A 116 -10.37 -5.04 -11.29
C LYS A 116 -9.59 -4.80 -10.00
N SER A 117 -10.05 -3.84 -9.18
CA SER A 117 -9.44 -3.60 -7.87
C SER A 117 -9.67 -4.78 -6.93
N GLN A 118 -10.86 -5.39 -6.94
CA GLN A 118 -11.17 -6.57 -6.13
C GLN A 118 -10.26 -7.74 -6.50
N ASP A 119 -10.09 -8.06 -7.79
CA ASP A 119 -9.22 -9.14 -8.24
C ASP A 119 -7.77 -8.90 -7.80
N PHE A 120 -7.29 -7.67 -8.01
CA PHE A 120 -5.93 -7.26 -7.63
C PHE A 120 -5.71 -7.38 -6.12
N ILE A 121 -6.63 -6.84 -5.31
CA ILE A 121 -6.55 -6.91 -3.85
C ILE A 121 -6.61 -8.37 -3.38
N SER A 122 -7.52 -9.18 -3.94
CA SER A 122 -7.67 -10.59 -3.56
C SER A 122 -6.39 -11.37 -3.79
N LYS A 123 -5.70 -11.15 -4.92
CA LYS A 123 -4.40 -11.76 -5.21
C LYS A 123 -3.40 -11.51 -4.07
N TYR A 124 -3.24 -10.26 -3.65
CA TYR A 124 -2.23 -9.91 -2.64
C TYR A 124 -2.64 -10.24 -1.22
N ILE A 125 -3.94 -10.28 -0.92
CA ILE A 125 -4.46 -10.78 0.36
C ILE A 125 -4.18 -12.28 0.51
N SER A 126 -4.44 -13.07 -0.54
CA SER A 126 -4.08 -14.49 -0.55
C SER A 126 -2.57 -14.68 -0.45
N THR A 127 -1.79 -13.89 -1.19
CA THR A 127 -0.32 -13.92 -1.12
C THR A 127 0.20 -13.60 0.27
N ALA A 128 -0.36 -12.59 0.94
CA ALA A 128 -0.01 -12.24 2.32
C ALA A 128 -0.27 -13.39 3.28
N LYS A 129 -1.37 -14.14 3.09
CA LYS A 129 -1.69 -15.32 3.89
C LYS A 129 -0.76 -16.50 3.59
N GLU A 130 -0.49 -16.76 2.32
CA GLU A 130 0.25 -17.95 1.91
C GLU A 130 1.76 -17.84 2.17
N LYS A 131 2.34 -16.66 1.93
CA LYS A 131 3.79 -16.45 2.00
C LYS A 131 4.26 -15.72 3.26
N TYR A 132 3.46 -14.79 3.78
CA TYR A 132 3.89 -13.83 4.80
C TYR A 132 3.11 -13.95 6.11
N GLN A 133 2.33 -15.01 6.29
CA GLN A 133 1.58 -15.21 7.52
C GLN A 133 2.51 -15.29 8.74
N GLU A 134 3.69 -15.93 8.63
CA GLU A 134 4.60 -16.09 9.76
C GLU A 134 5.10 -14.73 10.32
N ILE A 135 5.52 -13.81 9.45
CA ILE A 135 5.98 -12.48 9.89
C ILE A 135 4.83 -11.65 10.45
N ILE A 136 3.65 -11.72 9.83
CA ILE A 136 2.47 -11.01 10.30
C ILE A 136 2.04 -11.54 11.68
N ASP A 137 1.95 -12.86 11.85
CA ASP A 137 1.52 -13.47 13.11
C ASP A 137 2.56 -13.27 14.21
N THR A 138 3.86 -13.37 13.90
CA THR A 138 4.93 -13.05 14.85
C THR A 138 4.84 -11.59 15.31
N PHE A 139 4.55 -10.67 14.40
CA PHE A 139 4.39 -9.26 14.73
C PHE A 139 3.21 -9.02 15.69
N PHE A 140 2.05 -9.57 15.38
CA PHE A 140 0.83 -9.29 16.15
C PHE A 140 0.67 -10.17 17.41
N ASP A 141 1.11 -11.43 17.40
CA ASP A 141 0.93 -12.35 18.53
C ASP A 141 2.12 -12.38 19.48
N LYS A 142 3.35 -12.30 18.94
CA LYS A 142 4.59 -12.34 19.74
C LYS A 142 5.17 -10.96 20.00
N HIS A 143 4.58 -9.92 19.39
CA HIS A 143 5.05 -8.53 19.50
C HIS A 143 6.53 -8.38 19.12
N ASP A 144 6.93 -9.08 18.07
CA ASP A 144 8.29 -9.10 17.55
C ASP A 144 8.34 -8.87 16.04
N PHE A 145 9.34 -8.11 15.58
CA PHE A 145 9.51 -7.78 14.17
C PHE A 145 10.82 -8.39 13.64
N ASN A 146 10.67 -9.46 12.86
CA ASN A 146 11.77 -10.13 12.18
C ASN A 146 11.71 -9.92 10.65
N PRO A 147 12.28 -8.83 10.12
CA PRO A 147 12.29 -8.54 8.68
C PRO A 147 13.06 -9.58 7.84
N LYS A 148 13.86 -10.47 8.45
CA LYS A 148 14.54 -11.57 7.73
C LYS A 148 13.55 -12.59 7.14
N LEU A 149 12.30 -12.57 7.59
CA LEU A 149 11.22 -13.37 7.03
C LEU A 149 10.67 -12.78 5.70
N LEU A 150 11.13 -11.59 5.29
CA LEU A 150 10.77 -10.99 4.01
C LEU A 150 11.69 -11.47 2.90
N LYS A 151 11.10 -11.79 1.73
CA LYS A 151 11.84 -12.32 0.58
C LYS A 151 12.93 -11.37 0.09
N THR A 152 12.65 -10.06 0.11
CA THR A 152 13.60 -9.02 -0.34
C THR A 152 14.33 -8.36 0.83
N TYR A 153 14.64 -9.12 1.89
CA TYR A 153 15.30 -8.58 3.10
C TYR A 153 16.61 -7.84 2.77
N ASP A 154 17.43 -8.40 1.88
CA ASP A 154 18.69 -7.79 1.44
C ASP A 154 18.45 -6.45 0.70
N ASP A 155 17.25 -6.26 0.15
CA ASP A 155 16.82 -5.03 -0.51
C ASP A 155 16.19 -4.00 0.45
N LEU A 156 16.13 -4.28 1.75
CA LEU A 156 15.65 -3.31 2.74
C LEU A 156 16.73 -2.34 3.20
N ASN A 157 16.31 -1.24 3.81
CA ASN A 157 17.21 -0.36 4.55
C ASN A 157 17.82 -1.13 5.75
N ALA A 158 19.11 -0.97 6.00
CA ALA A 158 19.80 -1.65 7.10
C ALA A 158 19.16 -1.36 8.48
N ASP A 159 18.56 -0.18 8.63
CA ASP A 159 17.91 0.28 9.86
C ASP A 159 16.41 -0.05 9.91
N ILE A 160 15.88 -0.93 9.04
CA ILE A 160 14.45 -1.28 9.02
C ILE A 160 13.95 -1.80 10.38
N HIS A 161 14.81 -2.47 11.14
CA HIS A 161 14.51 -2.93 12.51
C HIS A 161 14.18 -1.80 13.49
N SER A 162 14.65 -0.58 13.21
CA SER A 162 14.45 0.62 14.03
C SER A 162 13.39 1.56 13.45
N HIS A 163 12.57 1.09 12.50
CA HIS A 163 11.55 1.93 11.87
C HIS A 163 10.53 2.47 12.90
N PRO A 164 10.38 3.80 13.05
CA PRO A 164 9.60 4.40 14.14
C PRO A 164 8.15 3.90 14.22
N SER A 165 7.44 3.81 13.09
CA SER A 165 6.04 3.36 13.06
C SER A 165 5.87 1.89 13.45
N ILE A 166 6.86 1.04 13.12
CA ILE A 166 6.85 -0.38 13.46
C ILE A 166 7.04 -0.52 14.98
N LEU A 167 8.07 0.15 15.52
CA LEU A 167 8.34 0.16 16.96
C LEU A 167 7.16 0.73 17.76
N TRP A 168 6.54 1.81 17.28
CA TRP A 168 5.37 2.39 17.91
C TRP A 168 4.20 1.40 17.97
N ASN A 169 3.90 0.70 16.88
CA ASN A 169 2.82 -0.28 16.86
C ASN A 169 3.10 -1.46 17.79
N LEU A 170 4.34 -1.99 17.80
CA LEU A 170 4.75 -3.02 18.74
C LEU A 170 4.56 -2.58 20.20
N GLN A 171 4.84 -1.31 20.52
CA GLN A 171 4.58 -0.76 21.84
C GLN A 171 3.09 -0.68 22.16
N GLN A 172 2.22 -0.37 21.20
CA GLN A 172 0.78 -0.33 21.43
C GLN A 172 0.18 -1.73 21.64
N LEU A 173 0.71 -2.76 20.96
CA LEU A 173 0.23 -4.14 21.11
C LEU A 173 0.59 -4.76 22.49
N LYS A 174 1.65 -4.27 23.13
CA LYS A 174 2.08 -4.73 24.47
C LYS A 174 1.32 -4.11 25.64
N LYS A 175 0.51 -3.10 25.40
CA LYS A 175 -0.31 -2.42 26.42
C LYS A 175 -1.63 -3.13 26.60
#